data_AF-A0A1V5SAD0-F1
#
_entry.id   AF-A0A1V5SAD0-F1
#
_cell.length_a   1.000
_cell.length_b   1.000
_cell.length_c   1.000
_cell.angle_alpha   90.00
_cell.angle_beta   90.00
_cell.angle_gamma   90.00
#
_symmetry.space_group_name_H-M   'P 1'
#
loop_
_entity.id
_entity.type
_entity.pdbx_description
1 polymer ?
#
loop_
_entity_poly.entity_id
_entity_poly.type
_entity_poly.pdbx_seq_one_letter_code
_entity_poly.pdbx_strand_id
1 'polypeptide(L)'
;MKEVSQMPISIKMKPGFMYWGTTSNSLTLEVPFPTSGTFETSRNASIQESADGSIVAQMIGRSRDKQTLSWSVMDCNKWWEINNWLETNGMFFYCKYFNFNRGIWQTKKFYCESPACEPYRPNSNLNSLNYGKPRFLQNCQITVSDMGTVDE
;
A
#
# COMPACT_ATOMS: atom_id res chain seq x y z
N MET A 1 5.56 -18.44 25.88
CA MET A 1 5.58 -18.13 24.43
C MET A 1 4.14 -18.13 23.95
N LYS A 2 3.59 -17.00 23.54
CA LYS A 2 2.22 -16.95 22.99
C LYS A 2 2.27 -17.49 21.56
N GLU A 3 1.43 -18.48 21.26
CA GLU A 3 1.21 -18.98 19.91
C GLU A 3 0.89 -17.82 18.97
N VAL A 4 1.71 -17.68 17.93
CA VAL A 4 1.40 -16.82 16.80
C VAL A 4 0.28 -17.54 16.06
N SER A 5 -0.97 -17.13 16.30
CA SER A 5 -2.13 -17.57 15.52
C SER A 5 -1.82 -17.37 14.04
N GLN A 6 -1.46 -18.47 13.36
CA GLN A 6 -1.22 -18.50 11.93
C GLN A 6 -2.59 -18.43 11.26
N MET A 7 -3.08 -17.21 11.06
CA MET A 7 -4.22 -16.99 10.17
C MET A 7 -3.85 -17.50 8.78
N PRO A 8 -4.72 -18.28 8.10
CA PRO A 8 -4.39 -18.91 6.83
C PRO A 8 -4.24 -17.83 5.77
N ILE A 9 -3.00 -17.52 5.41
CA ILE A 9 -2.71 -16.71 4.23
C ILE A 9 -2.76 -17.66 3.05
N SER A 10 -3.68 -17.43 2.10
CA SER A 10 -3.81 -18.23 0.88
C SER A 10 -2.59 -18.14 -0.05
N ILE A 11 -1.69 -17.17 0.18
CA ILE A 11 -0.44 -16.97 -0.55
C ILE A 11 0.78 -17.27 0.33
N LYS A 12 1.75 -18.01 -0.23
CA LYS A 12 3.08 -18.16 0.38
C LYS A 12 3.83 -16.82 0.34
N MET A 13 4.02 -16.20 1.49
CA MET A 13 4.69 -14.91 1.60
C MET A 13 6.17 -14.98 1.15
N LYS A 14 6.57 -14.02 0.33
CA LYS A 14 7.93 -13.73 -0.12
C LYS A 14 8.47 -12.40 0.44
N PRO A 15 9.79 -12.25 0.59
CA PRO A 15 10.40 -10.96 0.90
C PRO A 15 10.15 -9.93 -0.20
N GLY A 16 10.03 -8.66 0.15
CA GLY A 16 9.88 -7.57 -0.83
C GLY A 16 8.44 -7.24 -1.23
N PHE A 17 7.44 -7.89 -0.64
CA PHE A 17 6.03 -7.72 -1.02
C PHE A 17 5.09 -7.45 0.16
N MET A 18 4.02 -6.76 -0.18
CA MET A 18 2.77 -6.61 0.53
C MET A 18 1.72 -7.54 -0.09
N TYR A 19 0.67 -7.85 0.66
CA TYR A 19 -0.37 -8.75 0.21
C TYR A 19 -1.74 -8.11 0.39
N TRP A 20 -2.51 -8.03 -0.69
CA TRP A 20 -3.85 -7.46 -0.67
C TRP A 20 -4.92 -8.54 -0.75
N GLY A 21 -6.07 -8.27 -0.15
CA GLY A 21 -7.16 -9.21 -0.03
C GLY A 21 -8.51 -8.55 0.17
N THR A 22 -9.58 -9.31 -0.08
CA THR A 22 -10.95 -8.87 0.21
C THR A 22 -11.30 -8.99 1.69
N THR A 23 -10.60 -9.88 2.41
CA THR A 23 -10.70 -10.07 3.85
C THR A 23 -9.32 -10.18 4.48
N SER A 24 -9.22 -10.03 5.81
CA SER A 24 -7.99 -10.21 6.58
C SER A 24 -7.36 -11.62 6.40
N ASN A 25 -8.21 -12.61 6.12
CA ASN A 25 -7.85 -14.02 5.97
C ASN A 25 -7.76 -14.49 4.50
N SER A 26 -8.11 -13.64 3.54
CA SER A 26 -8.09 -13.99 2.10
C SER A 26 -7.27 -12.96 1.34
N LEU A 27 -5.95 -13.12 1.41
CA LEU A 27 -4.97 -12.27 0.73
C LEU A 27 -4.58 -12.92 -0.60
N THR A 28 -5.00 -12.34 -1.73
CA THR A 28 -4.96 -12.96 -3.06
C THR A 28 -4.08 -12.21 -4.07
N LEU A 29 -3.60 -11.01 -3.75
CA LEU A 29 -2.73 -10.23 -4.63
C LEU A 29 -1.37 -9.96 -3.98
N GLU A 30 -0.30 -10.25 -4.71
CA GLU A 30 1.08 -9.93 -4.33
C GLU A 30 1.51 -8.59 -4.96
N VAL A 31 1.78 -7.59 -4.11
CA VAL A 31 2.13 -6.22 -4.51
C VAL A 31 3.54 -5.89 -4.01
N PRO A 32 4.50 -5.51 -4.88
CA PRO A 32 5.86 -5.18 -4.43
C PRO A 32 5.83 -3.97 -3.48
N PHE A 33 6.71 -3.93 -2.48
CA PHE A 33 6.83 -2.73 -1.65
C PHE A 33 7.10 -1.50 -2.53
N PRO A 34 6.49 -0.35 -2.19
CA PRO A 34 6.73 0.87 -2.93
C PRO A 34 8.18 1.35 -2.71
N THR A 35 8.72 2.03 -3.71
CA THR A 35 10.03 2.69 -3.61
C THR A 35 10.01 3.90 -2.68
N SER A 36 8.84 4.52 -2.50
CA SER A 36 8.61 5.61 -1.56
C SER A 36 7.15 5.62 -1.08
N GLY A 37 6.90 6.22 0.09
CA GLY A 37 5.60 6.12 0.75
C GLY A 37 5.46 4.82 1.52
N THR A 38 6.42 4.56 2.41
CA THR A 38 6.28 3.52 3.44
C THR A 38 5.02 3.79 4.26
N PHE A 39 4.43 2.77 4.88
CA PHE A 39 3.28 2.95 5.76
C PHE A 39 3.67 3.78 7.00
N GLU A 40 3.76 5.08 6.79
CA GLU A 40 4.12 6.08 7.78
C GLU A 40 3.02 6.08 8.80
N THR A 41 3.40 5.82 10.05
CA THR A 41 2.51 6.01 11.18
C THR A 41 2.62 7.49 11.52
N SER A 42 1.82 8.33 10.85
CA SER A 42 1.76 9.73 11.26
C SER A 42 1.12 9.77 12.65
N ARG A 43 1.50 10.74 13.49
CA ARG A 43 0.89 10.92 14.82
C ARG A 43 0.26 12.29 14.83
N ASN A 44 -1.07 12.34 14.84
CA ASN A 44 -1.78 13.58 15.10
C ASN A 44 -1.60 13.91 16.59
N ALA A 45 -0.70 14.83 16.90
CA ALA A 45 -0.48 15.33 18.25
C ALA A 45 -0.53 16.86 18.27
N SER A 46 -1.24 17.45 19.24
CA SER A 46 -1.04 18.86 19.57
C SER A 46 0.20 18.97 20.44
N ILE A 47 1.15 19.77 19.97
CA ILE A 47 2.38 20.09 20.69
C ILE A 47 2.20 21.50 21.27
N GLN A 48 2.31 21.63 22.58
CA GLN A 48 2.45 22.92 23.26
C GLN A 48 3.83 22.97 23.90
N GLU A 49 4.57 24.05 23.62
CA GLU A 49 5.79 24.38 24.33
C GLU A 49 5.43 25.29 25.51
N SER A 50 5.75 24.82 26.70
CA SER A 50 5.61 25.60 27.93
C SER A 50 6.78 26.58 28.07
N ALA A 51 6.56 27.69 28.79
CA ALA A 51 7.57 28.73 28.99
C ALA A 51 8.84 28.25 29.75
N ASP A 52 8.79 27.05 30.34
CA ASP A 52 9.91 26.36 31.00
C ASP A 52 10.70 25.44 30.06
N GLY A 53 10.35 25.38 28.76
CA GLY A 53 10.98 24.52 27.76
C GLY A 53 10.49 23.07 27.77
N SER A 54 9.47 22.74 28.57
CA SER A 54 8.85 21.42 28.51
C SER A 54 7.90 21.30 27.32
N ILE A 55 7.93 20.14 26.66
CA ILE A 55 7.06 19.82 25.53
C ILE A 55 5.92 18.96 26.03
N VAL A 56 4.69 19.49 25.96
CA VAL A 56 3.47 18.73 26.22
C VAL A 56 2.89 18.30 24.88
N ALA A 57 2.91 16.99 24.61
CA ALA A 57 2.31 16.40 23.42
C ALA A 57 1.06 15.61 23.80
N GLN A 58 -0.10 16.01 23.27
CA GLN A 58 -1.36 15.28 23.44
C GLN A 58 -1.80 14.69 22.10
N MET A 59 -2.05 13.38 22.07
CA MET A 59 -2.55 12.71 20.87
C MET A 59 -4.02 13.11 20.61
N ILE A 60 -4.29 13.70 19.44
CA ILE A 60 -5.65 14.10 19.04
C ILE A 60 -6.16 13.07 18.03
N GLY A 61 -6.93 12.11 18.55
CA GLY A 61 -7.62 11.10 17.74
C GLY A 61 -6.72 10.00 17.16
N ARG A 62 -7.31 9.16 16.31
CA ARG A 62 -6.59 8.15 15.53
C ARG A 62 -5.97 8.81 14.31
N SER A 63 -4.70 8.53 14.05
CA SER A 63 -4.06 8.91 12.79
C SER A 63 -4.79 8.25 11.63
N ARG A 64 -5.50 9.05 10.83
CA ARG A 64 -6.05 8.66 9.54
C ARG A 64 -4.97 8.95 8.51
N ASP A 65 -4.08 7.99 8.35
CA ASP A 65 -2.95 8.15 7.46
C ASP A 65 -3.44 7.93 6.03
N LYS A 66 -3.55 9.04 5.29
CA LYS A 66 -3.56 9.02 3.83
C LYS A 66 -2.12 8.88 3.38
N GLN A 67 -1.85 7.86 2.59
CA GLN A 67 -0.51 7.48 2.20
C GLN A 67 -0.48 7.26 0.69
N THR A 68 0.59 7.72 0.04
CA THR A 68 0.79 7.52 -1.39
C THR A 68 1.86 6.47 -1.58
N LEU A 69 1.47 5.28 -2.02
CA LEU A 69 2.39 4.19 -2.38
C LEU A 69 2.94 4.49 -3.78
N SER A 70 4.26 4.66 -3.90
CA SER A 70 4.88 5.05 -5.17
C SER A 70 5.99 4.10 -5.63
N TRP A 71 5.95 3.72 -6.90
CA TRP A 71 6.96 2.91 -7.59
C TRP A 71 7.56 3.71 -8.74
N SER A 72 8.87 3.93 -8.71
CA SER A 72 9.60 4.66 -9.74
C SER A 72 9.47 4.01 -11.12
N VAL A 73 9.58 2.66 -11.17
CA VAL A 73 9.41 1.85 -12.38
C VAL A 73 8.66 0.57 -12.01
N MET A 74 7.70 0.17 -12.85
CA MET A 74 6.96 -1.09 -12.71
C MET A 74 6.72 -1.76 -14.07
N ASP A 75 6.75 -3.09 -14.10
CA ASP A 75 6.29 -3.87 -15.25
C ASP A 75 4.80 -3.63 -15.52
N CYS A 76 4.45 -3.41 -16.79
CA CYS A 76 3.07 -3.13 -17.20
C CYS A 76 2.10 -4.22 -16.72
N ASN A 77 2.48 -5.49 -16.84
CA ASN A 77 1.62 -6.61 -16.41
C ASN A 77 1.32 -6.57 -14.91
N LYS A 78 2.31 -6.23 -14.08
CA LYS A 78 2.12 -6.17 -12.62
C LYS A 78 1.25 -4.97 -12.24
N TRP A 79 1.45 -3.81 -12.88
CA TRP A 79 0.60 -2.65 -12.64
C TRP A 79 -0.85 -2.91 -13.07
N TRP A 80 -1.06 -3.52 -14.24
CA TRP A 80 -2.40 -3.88 -14.71
C TRP A 80 -3.05 -4.95 -13.83
N GLU A 81 -2.30 -5.92 -13.32
CA GLU A 81 -2.80 -6.89 -12.34
C GLU A 81 -3.34 -6.19 -11.09
N ILE A 82 -2.59 -5.23 -10.53
CA ILE A 82 -3.01 -4.46 -9.36
C ILE A 82 -4.30 -3.68 -9.64
N ASN A 83 -4.36 -2.95 -10.76
CA ASN A 83 -5.53 -2.15 -11.11
C ASN A 83 -6.75 -3.02 -11.41
N ASN A 84 -6.59 -4.09 -12.20
CA ASN A 84 -7.70 -5.00 -12.50
C ASN A 84 -8.23 -5.68 -11.24
N TRP A 85 -7.35 -6.00 -10.28
CA TRP A 85 -7.75 -6.55 -9.00
C TRP A 85 -8.58 -5.54 -8.19
N LEU A 86 -8.20 -4.26 -8.16
CA LEU A 86 -8.97 -3.19 -7.51
C LEU A 86 -10.34 -2.98 -8.18
N GLU A 87 -10.39 -2.93 -9.51
CA GLU A 87 -11.65 -2.80 -10.26
C GLU A 87 -12.60 -3.98 -10.01
N THR A 88 -12.05 -5.20 -9.89
CA THR A 88 -12.85 -6.42 -9.68
C THR A 88 -13.38 -6.55 -8.25
N ASN A 89 -12.55 -6.22 -7.25
CA ASN A 89 -12.86 -6.47 -5.83
C ASN A 89 -13.42 -5.24 -5.11
N GLY A 90 -13.47 -4.10 -5.79
CA GLY A 90 -13.84 -2.81 -5.23
C GLY A 90 -12.65 -2.06 -4.62
N MET A 91 -12.88 -0.77 -4.34
CA MET A 91 -11.83 0.15 -3.87
C MET A 91 -11.41 -0.09 -2.40
N PHE A 92 -11.96 -1.10 -1.72
CA PHE A 92 -11.66 -1.42 -0.33
C PHE A 92 -10.91 -2.74 -0.24
N PHE A 93 -9.79 -2.78 0.49
CA PHE A 93 -8.97 -3.98 0.59
C PHE A 93 -8.27 -4.08 1.95
N TYR A 94 -7.96 -5.31 2.34
CA TYR A 94 -7.06 -5.60 3.45
C TYR A 94 -5.64 -5.72 2.91
N CYS A 95 -4.72 -4.99 3.52
CA CYS A 95 -3.30 -5.04 3.19
C CYS A 95 -2.53 -5.63 4.37
N LYS A 96 -1.82 -6.72 4.12
CA LYS A 96 -0.80 -7.25 5.01
C LYS A 96 0.57 -6.78 4.55
N TYR A 97 1.27 -6.07 5.43
CA TYR A 97 2.56 -5.48 5.13
C TYR A 97 3.48 -5.54 6.35
N PHE A 98 4.78 -5.46 6.10
CA PHE A 98 5.77 -5.35 7.17
C PHE A 98 5.92 -3.89 7.57
N ASN A 99 5.63 -3.56 8.83
CA ASN A 99 5.83 -2.22 9.34
C ASN A 99 7.31 -2.06 9.72
N PHE A 100 8.08 -1.38 8.88
CA PHE A 100 9.51 -1.14 9.09
C PHE A 100 9.82 -0.32 10.35
N ASN A 101 8.91 0.56 10.78
CA ASN A 101 9.08 1.36 11.99
C ASN A 101 8.85 0.56 13.27
N ARG A 102 8.00 -0.47 13.22
CA ARG A 102 7.64 -1.30 14.38
C ARG A 102 8.31 -2.69 14.36
N GLY A 103 8.90 -3.09 13.26
CA GLY A 103 9.51 -4.41 13.08
C GLY A 103 8.52 -5.58 13.12
N ILE A 104 7.24 -5.34 12.83
CA ILE A 104 6.17 -6.36 12.91
C ILE A 104 5.31 -6.39 11.65
N TRP A 105 4.78 -7.57 11.32
CA TRP A 105 3.73 -7.70 10.32
C TRP A 105 2.41 -7.13 10.85
N GLN A 106 1.71 -6.37 10.01
CA GLN A 106 0.41 -5.81 10.33
C GLN A 106 -0.56 -6.07 9.19
N THR A 107 -1.84 -6.19 9.53
CA THR A 107 -2.94 -6.21 8.57
C THR A 107 -3.85 -5.03 8.87
N LYS A 108 -4.17 -4.22 7.85
CA LYS A 108 -5.08 -3.09 7.96
C LYS A 108 -6.02 -3.04 6.77
N LYS A 109 -7.20 -2.41 6.94
CA LYS A 109 -8.11 -2.14 5.84
C LYS A 109 -7.86 -0.74 5.29
N PHE A 110 -7.77 -0.65 3.98
CA PHE A 110 -7.53 0.58 3.24
C PHE A 110 -8.63 0.82 2.21
N TYR A 111 -8.83 2.09 1.90
CA TYR A 111 -9.56 2.56 0.73
C TYR A 111 -8.56 3.09 -0.29
N CYS A 112 -8.64 2.63 -1.54
CA CYS A 112 -7.88 3.14 -2.67
C CYS A 112 -8.63 4.32 -3.28
N GLU A 113 -7.98 5.48 -3.43
CA GLU A 113 -8.59 6.68 -4.00
C GLU A 113 -8.37 6.78 -5.51
N SER A 114 -7.10 6.81 -5.92
CA SER A 114 -6.73 7.08 -7.30
C SER A 114 -5.39 6.41 -7.64
N PRO A 115 -5.38 5.47 -8.60
CA PRO A 115 -4.16 5.01 -9.25
C PRO A 115 -3.74 5.98 -10.36
N ALA A 116 -2.45 6.27 -10.47
CA ALA A 116 -1.88 7.03 -11.57
C ALA A 116 -0.52 6.46 -11.99
N CYS A 117 -0.19 6.57 -13.27
CA CYS A 117 1.09 6.13 -13.83
C CYS A 117 1.40 6.86 -15.14
N GLU A 118 2.66 6.85 -15.55
CA GLU A 118 3.10 7.40 -16.83
C GLU A 118 3.72 6.31 -17.72
N PRO A 119 3.53 6.38 -19.05
CA PRO A 119 4.14 5.43 -19.97
C PRO A 119 5.65 5.68 -20.09
N TYR A 120 6.44 4.61 -20.06
CA TYR A 120 7.88 4.67 -20.33
C TYR A 120 8.25 3.83 -21.55
N ARG A 121 8.90 4.47 -22.53
CA ARG A 121 9.34 3.86 -23.81
C ARG A 121 8.21 3.12 -24.56
N PRO A 122 7.19 3.83 -25.07
CA PRO A 122 6.14 3.23 -25.89
C PRO A 122 6.71 2.60 -27.17
N ASN A 123 6.12 1.47 -27.58
CA ASN A 123 6.53 0.79 -28.80
C ASN A 123 6.05 1.57 -30.03
N SER A 124 7.00 2.05 -30.84
CA SER A 124 6.74 2.79 -32.08
C SER A 124 6.70 1.93 -33.35
N ASN A 125 6.88 0.62 -33.24
CA ASN A 125 6.84 -0.28 -34.40
C ASN A 125 5.38 -0.58 -34.79
N LEU A 126 4.93 0.00 -35.90
CA LEU A 126 3.58 -0.16 -36.46
C LEU A 126 3.18 -1.61 -36.73
N ASN A 127 4.16 -2.50 -36.97
CA ASN A 127 3.92 -3.91 -37.28
C ASN A 127 3.96 -4.81 -36.03
N SER A 128 4.08 -4.23 -34.84
CA SER A 128 4.11 -4.95 -33.56
C SER A 128 2.71 -5.06 -32.94
N LEU A 129 2.37 -6.22 -32.38
CA LEU A 129 1.17 -6.41 -31.54
C LEU A 129 1.15 -5.53 -30.27
N ASN A 130 2.30 -4.93 -29.95
CA ASN A 130 2.47 -4.03 -28.83
C ASN A 130 2.59 -2.56 -29.26
N TYR A 131 2.30 -2.22 -30.52
CA TYR A 131 2.32 -0.84 -30.98
C TYR A 131 1.51 0.07 -30.04
N GLY A 132 2.10 1.21 -29.65
CA GLY A 132 1.52 2.14 -28.69
C GLY A 132 1.57 1.72 -27.22
N LYS A 133 1.86 0.44 -26.91
CA LYS A 133 1.97 -0.02 -25.51
C LYS A 133 3.33 0.37 -24.92
N PRO A 134 3.37 0.86 -23.67
CA PRO A 134 4.62 1.11 -22.96
C PRO A 134 5.36 -0.20 -22.66
N ARG A 135 6.69 -0.16 -22.68
CA ARG A 135 7.52 -1.29 -22.21
C ARG A 135 7.51 -1.41 -20.70
N PHE A 136 7.53 -0.27 -20.01
CA PHE A 136 7.40 -0.16 -18.55
C PHE A 136 6.50 1.02 -18.22
N LEU A 137 6.00 1.06 -17.00
CA LEU A 137 5.37 2.25 -16.45
C LEU A 137 6.33 2.89 -15.45
N GLN A 138 6.28 4.20 -15.36
CA GLN A 138 7.06 4.99 -14.40
C GLN A 138 6.12 5.83 -13.55
N ASN A 139 6.64 6.33 -12.43
CA ASN A 139 5.90 7.21 -11.51
C ASN A 139 4.53 6.62 -11.15
N CYS A 140 4.48 5.31 -10.94
CA CYS A 140 3.27 4.59 -10.59
C CYS A 140 2.93 4.92 -9.15
N GLN A 141 1.73 5.41 -8.88
CA GLN A 141 1.31 5.81 -7.55
C GLN A 141 -0.12 5.38 -7.25
N ILE A 142 -0.34 4.92 -6.03
CA ILE A 142 -1.67 4.60 -5.51
C ILE A 142 -1.84 5.32 -4.18
N THR A 143 -2.86 6.17 -4.12
CA THR A 143 -3.22 6.86 -2.88
C THR A 143 -4.19 6.00 -2.09
N VAL A 144 -3.84 5.68 -0.84
CA VAL A 144 -4.63 4.84 0.06
C VAL A 144 -4.91 5.56 1.37
N SER A 145 -6.08 5.34 1.93
CA SER A 145 -6.50 5.92 3.21
C SER A 145 -6.80 4.81 4.22
N ASP A 146 -6.16 4.84 5.40
CA ASP A 146 -6.42 3.88 6.49
C ASP A 146 -7.86 4.04 6.98
N MET A 147 -8.65 2.97 6.87
CA MET A 147 -10.06 2.97 7.24
C MET A 147 -10.31 2.61 8.70
N GLY A 148 -9.33 2.09 9.42
CA GLY A 148 -9.60 1.45 10.69
C GLY A 148 -8.98 0.07 10.83
N THR A 149 -8.96 -0.38 12.08
CA THR A 149 -8.97 -1.81 12.38
C THR A 149 -10.41 -2.25 12.14
N VAL A 150 -10.58 -3.26 11.31
CA VAL A 150 -11.84 -4.00 11.31
C VAL A 150 -11.69 -4.95 12.47
N ASP A 151 -12.23 -4.55 13.62
CA ASP A 151 -12.45 -5.49 14.70
C ASP A 151 -13.43 -6.54 14.17
N GLU A 152 -13.08 -7.81 14.34
CA GLU A 152 -13.98 -8.96 14.14
C GLU A 152 -15.15 -8.91 15.13
#